data_AF-A0A5C6BTX5-F1
#
_entry.id   AF-A0A5C6BTX5-F1
#
_cell.length_a   1.000
_cell.length_b   1.000
_cell.length_c   1.000
_cell.angle_alpha   90.00
_cell.angle_beta   90.00
_cell.angle_gamma   90.00
#
_symmetry.space_group_name_H-M   'P 1'
#
loop_
_entity.id
_entity.type
_entity.pdbx_description
1 polymer ?
#
loop_
_entity_poly.entity_id
_entity_poly.type
_entity_poly.pdbx_seq_one_letter_code
_entity_poly.pdbx_strand_id
1 'polypeptide(L)'
;MNFLCHALPTMNRSPPQDVPVLAICTGMPDFLSVIDRRIRVRRRTAEPFLDSPDPVMRNVAAGIVTHVADDRWFHGGATFARLNLEFAVQLRDRLPGDAGFRPSFVGHILIEMLLDANYAIAQRCWVDRYYHLFQQAPLDEIEACVNRITGKPSDRIADTLRRFATTQFLYDYTDDTKLLMRLNQVMARVGLDQLPEAVQRWLPEARAEVRQNHDQLLSGSEKPSAYPPL
;
A
#
# COMPACT_ATOMS: atom_id res chain seq x y z
N MET A 1 0.05 4.14 -3.74
CA MET A 1 1.24 3.44 -3.15
C MET A 1 0.71 2.22 -2.41
N ASN A 2 1.54 1.41 -1.74
CA ASN A 2 1.06 0.26 -0.96
C ASN A 2 1.36 0.44 0.55
N PHE A 3 1.08 -0.59 1.35
CA PHE A 3 1.11 -0.54 2.82
C PHE A 3 2.37 0.09 3.44
N LEU A 4 3.57 -0.42 3.11
CA LEU A 4 4.78 0.00 3.81
C LEU A 4 5.18 1.42 3.40
N CYS A 5 5.19 1.73 2.11
CA CYS A 5 5.56 3.05 1.62
C CYS A 5 4.67 4.14 2.22
N HIS A 6 3.35 3.93 2.35
CA HIS A 6 2.48 4.88 3.04
C HIS A 6 2.86 5.10 4.52
N ALA A 7 3.39 4.08 5.19
CA ALA A 7 3.73 4.13 6.61
C ALA A 7 5.13 4.72 6.90
N LEU A 8 6.06 4.61 5.95
CA LEU A 8 7.47 4.95 6.12
C LEU A 8 7.72 6.41 6.57
N PRO A 9 7.12 7.44 5.96
CA PRO A 9 7.30 8.82 6.39
C PRO A 9 6.95 9.05 7.86
N THR A 10 5.84 8.47 8.31
CA THR A 10 5.39 8.52 9.71
C THR A 10 6.39 7.79 10.62
N MET A 11 6.79 6.57 10.27
CA MET A 11 7.73 5.79 11.06
C MET A 11 9.12 6.44 11.16
N ASN A 12 9.51 7.20 10.15
CA ASN A 12 10.80 7.88 10.07
C ASN A 12 10.82 9.19 10.87
N ARG A 13 9.71 9.95 10.89
CA ARG A 13 9.70 11.35 11.37
C ARG A 13 8.79 11.65 12.56
N SER A 14 7.79 10.82 12.85
CA SER A 14 6.79 11.12 13.88
C SER A 14 7.26 10.77 15.29
N PRO A 15 6.72 11.44 16.33
CA PRO A 15 6.97 11.08 17.72
C PRO A 15 6.55 9.63 18.03
N PRO A 16 7.29 8.87 18.85
CA PRO A 16 7.04 7.44 19.09
C PRO A 16 5.61 7.10 19.49
N GLN A 17 4.95 7.95 20.28
CA GLN A 17 3.63 7.72 20.85
C GLN A 17 2.49 7.73 19.83
N ASP A 18 2.65 8.44 18.70
CA ASP A 18 1.60 8.55 17.67
C ASP A 18 1.80 7.55 16.52
N VAL A 19 3.02 6.99 16.41
CA VAL A 19 3.44 6.17 15.25
C VAL A 19 2.57 4.92 15.03
N PRO A 20 2.20 4.10 16.03
CA PRO A 20 1.54 2.83 15.76
C PRO A 20 0.18 2.99 15.07
N VAL A 21 -0.71 3.81 15.64
CA VAL A 21 -2.06 4.02 15.07
C VAL A 21 -1.97 4.75 13.73
N LEU A 22 -1.17 5.82 13.67
CA LEU A 22 -1.05 6.65 12.48
C LEU A 22 -0.53 5.85 11.28
N ALA A 23 0.59 5.13 11.46
CA ALA A 23 1.25 4.38 10.40
C ALA A 23 0.43 3.15 9.93
N ILE A 24 -0.29 2.47 10.83
CA ILE A 24 -1.20 1.39 10.42
C ILE A 24 -2.37 1.97 9.61
N CYS A 25 -2.92 3.11 10.03
CA CYS A 25 -4.10 3.69 9.41
C CYS A 25 -3.83 4.36 8.07
N THR A 26 -2.56 4.56 7.67
CA THR A 26 -2.24 4.89 6.29
C THR A 26 -2.51 3.73 5.33
N GLY A 27 -2.63 2.48 5.79
CA GLY A 27 -3.09 1.36 4.97
C GLY A 27 -4.61 1.15 4.99
N MET A 28 -5.37 1.93 5.78
CA MET A 28 -6.80 1.68 6.02
C MET A 28 -7.67 1.70 4.76
N PRO A 29 -7.49 2.63 3.80
CA PRO A 29 -8.27 2.60 2.56
C PRO A 29 -8.10 1.28 1.78
N ASP A 30 -6.88 0.73 1.74
CA ASP A 30 -6.59 -0.55 1.09
C ASP A 30 -7.19 -1.72 1.85
N PHE A 31 -7.07 -1.74 3.18
CA PHE A 31 -7.69 -2.78 4.01
C PHE A 31 -9.20 -2.85 3.78
N LEU A 32 -9.88 -1.70 3.72
CA LEU A 32 -11.33 -1.65 3.49
C LEU A 32 -11.72 -2.17 2.10
N SER A 33 -10.87 -1.95 1.08
CA SER A 33 -11.09 -2.52 -0.26
C SER A 33 -11.13 -4.06 -0.24
N VAL A 34 -10.39 -4.69 0.67
CA VAL A 34 -10.33 -6.15 0.86
C VAL A 34 -11.46 -6.64 1.76
N ILE A 35 -11.77 -5.92 2.83
CA ILE A 35 -12.79 -6.31 3.81
C ILE A 35 -14.20 -6.22 3.20
N ASP A 36 -14.57 -5.04 2.70
CA ASP A 36 -15.84 -4.80 2.02
C ASP A 36 -15.71 -3.55 1.13
N ARG A 37 -15.69 -3.75 -0.19
CA ARG A 37 -15.62 -2.69 -1.20
C ARG A 37 -16.74 -1.63 -1.12
N ARG A 38 -17.82 -1.90 -0.37
CA ARG A 38 -18.92 -0.95 -0.11
C ARG A 38 -18.57 0.02 1.01
N ILE A 39 -17.65 -0.32 1.89
CA ILE A 39 -17.11 0.56 2.93
C ILE A 39 -15.90 1.28 2.35
N ARG A 40 -15.97 2.61 2.30
CA ARG A 40 -14.88 3.44 1.77
C ARG A 40 -14.70 4.62 2.68
N VAL A 41 -13.49 4.77 3.20
CA VAL A 41 -13.06 6.02 3.81
C VAL A 41 -12.68 7.00 2.72
N ARG A 42 -12.96 8.28 2.94
CA ARG A 42 -12.53 9.36 2.07
C ARG A 42 -11.95 10.47 2.93
N ARG A 43 -11.09 11.30 2.35
CA ARG A 43 -10.56 12.49 3.02
C ARG A 43 -11.66 13.32 3.70
N ARG A 44 -12.74 13.65 2.97
CA ARG A 44 -13.89 14.42 3.50
C ARG A 44 -14.58 13.83 4.73
N THR A 45 -14.53 12.50 4.93
CA THR A 45 -15.16 11.86 6.09
C THR A 45 -14.21 11.74 7.27
N ALA A 46 -12.90 11.72 7.01
CA ALA A 46 -11.86 11.64 8.05
C ALA A 46 -11.44 13.02 8.56
N GLU A 47 -11.38 14.05 7.70
CA GLU A 47 -10.97 15.42 8.05
C GLU A 47 -11.64 16.01 9.31
N PRO A 48 -12.96 15.83 9.54
CA PRO A 48 -13.60 16.36 10.75
C PRO A 48 -13.05 15.84 12.08
N PHE A 49 -12.26 14.76 12.04
CA PHE A 49 -11.71 14.09 13.22
C PHE A 49 -10.22 14.39 13.46
N LEU A 50 -9.60 15.24 12.63
CA LEU A 50 -8.17 15.60 12.77
C LEU A 50 -7.85 16.37 14.05
N ASP A 51 -8.83 17.09 14.61
CA ASP A 51 -8.69 17.83 15.87
C ASP A 51 -9.38 17.12 17.04
N SER A 52 -9.67 15.81 16.89
CA SER A 52 -10.30 15.03 17.95
C SER A 52 -9.47 15.07 19.24
N PRO A 53 -10.11 15.27 20.42
CA PRO A 53 -9.43 15.18 21.70
C PRO A 53 -8.99 13.74 22.01
N ASP A 54 -9.70 12.75 21.47
CA ASP A 54 -9.28 11.34 21.49
C ASP A 54 -8.08 11.13 20.55
N PRO A 55 -6.90 10.76 21.08
CA PRO A 55 -5.69 10.58 20.28
C PRO A 55 -5.78 9.41 19.28
N VAL A 56 -6.54 8.35 19.58
CA VAL A 56 -6.69 7.22 18.65
C VAL A 56 -7.48 7.68 17.44
N MET A 57 -8.66 8.26 17.66
CA MET A 57 -9.49 8.84 16.60
C MET A 57 -8.71 9.84 15.74
N ARG A 58 -7.96 10.75 16.37
CA ARG A 58 -7.13 11.73 15.67
C ARG A 58 -6.09 11.06 14.75
N ASN A 59 -5.37 10.06 15.27
CA ASN A 59 -4.34 9.35 14.49
C ASN A 59 -4.93 8.45 13.40
N VAL A 60 -6.11 7.83 13.62
CA VAL A 60 -6.85 7.13 12.55
C VAL A 60 -7.22 8.08 11.42
N ALA A 61 -7.80 9.23 11.77
CA ALA A 61 -8.20 10.24 10.79
C ALA A 61 -7.00 10.76 10.00
N ALA A 62 -5.90 11.09 10.69
CA ALA A 62 -4.67 11.55 10.07
C ALA A 62 -4.08 10.49 9.12
N GLY A 63 -4.05 9.22 9.51
CA GLY A 63 -3.53 8.14 8.65
C GLY A 63 -4.31 8.00 7.34
N ILE A 64 -5.64 8.04 7.42
CA ILE A 64 -6.53 8.00 6.25
C ILE A 64 -6.29 9.22 5.35
N VAL A 65 -6.19 10.42 5.93
CA VAL A 65 -5.96 11.65 5.16
C VAL A 65 -4.60 11.62 4.48
N THR A 66 -3.56 11.13 5.17
CA THR A 66 -2.21 10.94 4.61
C THR A 66 -2.26 10.00 3.41
N HIS A 67 -2.84 8.81 3.53
CA HIS A 67 -2.98 7.88 2.40
C HIS A 67 -3.64 8.54 1.17
N VAL A 68 -4.75 9.24 1.37
CA VAL A 68 -5.47 9.87 0.24
C VAL A 68 -4.64 11.00 -0.41
N ALA A 69 -3.86 11.74 0.38
CA ALA A 69 -2.96 12.77 -0.13
C ALA A 69 -1.79 12.15 -0.91
N ASP A 70 -1.18 11.12 -0.32
CA ASP A 70 -0.10 10.32 -0.87
C ASP A 70 -0.47 9.72 -2.24
N ASP A 71 -1.61 9.03 -2.32
CA ASP A 71 -2.10 8.44 -3.57
C ASP A 71 -2.38 9.48 -4.65
N ARG A 72 -3.01 10.60 -4.26
CA ARG A 72 -3.27 11.69 -5.19
C ARG A 72 -1.97 12.25 -5.77
N TRP A 73 -0.94 12.41 -4.95
CA TRP A 73 0.36 12.88 -5.41
C TRP A 73 1.04 11.83 -6.29
N PHE A 74 1.11 10.58 -5.82
CA PHE A 74 1.77 9.47 -6.49
C PHE A 74 1.20 9.20 -7.89
N HIS A 75 -0.13 9.06 -8.01
CA HIS A 75 -0.78 8.81 -9.29
C HIS A 75 -0.78 10.03 -10.22
N GLY A 76 -0.59 11.24 -9.68
CA GLY A 76 -0.42 12.46 -10.46
C GLY A 76 1.00 12.65 -11.01
N GLY A 77 1.98 11.85 -10.56
CA GLY A 77 3.39 11.98 -10.92
C GLY A 77 3.71 11.49 -12.33
N ALA A 78 4.54 12.24 -13.05
CA ALA A 78 4.98 11.90 -14.41
C ALA A 78 5.75 10.56 -14.47
N THR A 79 6.59 10.27 -13.47
CA THR A 79 7.36 9.02 -13.40
C THR A 79 6.44 7.80 -13.25
N PHE A 80 5.40 7.90 -12.40
CA PHE A 80 4.41 6.83 -12.26
C PHE A 80 3.63 6.62 -13.56
N ALA A 81 3.14 7.70 -14.18
CA ALA A 81 2.38 7.62 -15.43
C ALA A 81 3.19 6.97 -16.56
N ARG A 82 4.47 7.35 -16.70
CA ARG A 82 5.40 6.78 -17.68
C ARG A 82 5.63 5.29 -17.41
N LEU A 83 6.06 4.91 -16.20
CA LEU A 83 6.35 3.51 -15.87
C LEU A 83 5.11 2.62 -16.01
N ASN A 84 3.94 3.11 -15.61
CA ASN A 84 2.71 2.34 -15.74
C ASN A 84 2.36 2.08 -17.22
N LEU A 85 2.59 3.06 -18.10
CA LEU A 85 2.40 2.86 -19.54
C LEU A 85 3.41 1.86 -20.12
N GLU A 86 4.69 1.99 -19.75
CA GLU A 86 5.76 1.07 -20.18
C GLU A 86 5.46 -0.38 -19.73
N PHE A 87 5.06 -0.55 -18.46
CA PHE A 87 4.68 -1.87 -17.94
C PHE A 87 3.43 -2.39 -18.63
N ALA A 88 2.45 -1.56 -18.93
CA ALA A 88 1.26 -1.98 -19.67
C ALA A 88 1.58 -2.50 -21.08
N VAL A 89 2.54 -1.87 -21.78
CA VAL A 89 3.03 -2.34 -23.08
C VAL A 89 3.76 -3.67 -22.93
N GLN A 90 4.72 -3.76 -22.01
CA GLN A 90 5.51 -4.97 -21.78
C GLN A 90 4.63 -6.16 -21.34
N LEU A 91 3.61 -5.91 -20.52
CA LEU A 91 2.65 -6.93 -20.10
C LEU A 91 1.78 -7.40 -21.26
N ARG A 92 1.34 -6.50 -22.16
CA ARG A 92 0.54 -6.90 -23.33
C ARG A 92 1.26 -7.94 -24.19
N ASP A 93 2.56 -7.77 -24.40
CA ASP A 93 3.37 -8.70 -25.19
C ASP A 93 3.55 -10.07 -24.52
N ARG A 94 3.25 -10.18 -23.22
CA ARG A 94 3.44 -11.38 -22.38
C ARG A 94 2.13 -12.07 -22.01
N LEU A 95 1.00 -11.44 -22.29
CA LEU A 95 -0.34 -11.95 -21.97
C LEU A 95 -0.98 -12.56 -23.22
N PRO A 96 -1.76 -13.64 -23.09
CA PRO A 96 -2.39 -14.30 -24.23
C PRO A 96 -3.53 -13.43 -24.80
N GLY A 97 -3.20 -12.55 -25.75
CA GLY A 97 -4.16 -11.76 -26.54
C GLY A 97 -5.16 -10.93 -25.73
N ASP A 98 -6.35 -10.69 -26.30
CA ASP A 98 -7.46 -9.92 -25.71
C ASP A 98 -8.24 -10.69 -24.60
N ALA A 99 -7.57 -11.55 -23.83
CA ALA A 99 -8.16 -12.38 -22.77
C ALA A 99 -8.67 -11.58 -21.54
N GLY A 100 -9.20 -10.37 -21.74
CA GLY A 100 -9.82 -9.56 -20.69
C GLY A 100 -8.83 -9.01 -19.66
N PHE A 101 -7.53 -9.21 -19.83
CA PHE A 101 -6.52 -8.62 -18.97
C PHE A 101 -6.60 -7.09 -18.99
N ARG A 102 -6.20 -6.47 -17.88
CA ARG A 102 -6.06 -5.02 -17.76
C ARG A 102 -4.59 -4.66 -17.52
N PRO A 103 -3.72 -4.61 -18.56
CA PRO A 103 -2.28 -4.43 -18.37
C PRO A 103 -1.90 -3.18 -17.57
N SER A 104 -2.58 -2.06 -17.76
CA SER A 104 -2.33 -0.83 -16.99
C SER A 104 -2.76 -0.96 -15.52
N PHE A 105 -3.74 -1.81 -15.20
CA PHE A 105 -4.09 -2.10 -13.81
C PHE A 105 -3.04 -3.00 -13.15
N VAL A 106 -2.54 -4.00 -13.88
CA VAL A 106 -1.47 -4.89 -13.39
C VAL A 106 -0.17 -4.09 -13.18
N GLY A 107 0.22 -3.25 -14.16
CA GLY A 107 1.38 -2.37 -14.04
C GLY A 107 1.30 -1.44 -12.83
N HIS A 108 0.13 -0.83 -12.61
CA HIS A 108 -0.14 0.02 -11.45
C HIS A 108 0.16 -0.70 -10.13
N ILE A 109 -0.51 -1.83 -9.87
CA ILE A 109 -0.36 -2.55 -8.61
C ILE A 109 1.07 -3.09 -8.44
N LEU A 110 1.67 -3.55 -9.54
CA LEU A 110 3.04 -4.05 -9.51
C LEU A 110 4.03 -2.96 -9.07
N ILE A 111 3.92 -1.73 -9.58
CA ILE A 111 4.80 -0.63 -9.16
C ILE A 111 4.67 -0.40 -7.65
N GLU A 112 3.45 -0.39 -7.12
CA GLU A 112 3.20 -0.19 -5.69
C GLU A 112 3.77 -1.31 -4.81
N MET A 113 3.60 -2.57 -5.22
CA MET A 113 4.19 -3.72 -4.52
C MET A 113 5.73 -3.70 -4.58
N LEU A 114 6.31 -3.30 -5.71
CA LEU A 114 7.76 -3.22 -5.89
C LEU A 114 8.38 -2.06 -5.10
N LEU A 115 7.65 -0.97 -4.85
CA LEU A 115 8.09 0.10 -3.95
C LEU A 115 8.27 -0.43 -2.51
N ASP A 116 7.30 -1.17 -1.98
CA ASP A 116 7.43 -1.85 -0.68
C ASP A 116 8.58 -2.87 -0.71
N ALA A 117 8.71 -3.62 -1.81
CA ALA A 117 9.74 -4.65 -1.96
C ALA A 117 11.17 -4.06 -1.93
N ASN A 118 11.37 -2.84 -2.44
CA ASN A 118 12.68 -2.19 -2.42
C ASN A 118 13.20 -2.00 -1.00
N TYR A 119 12.32 -1.63 -0.06
CA TYR A 119 12.68 -1.54 1.36
C TYR A 119 12.81 -2.91 2.00
N ALA A 120 11.94 -3.87 1.66
CA ALA A 120 12.06 -5.23 2.17
C ALA A 120 13.40 -5.89 1.81
N ILE A 121 13.92 -5.61 0.62
CA ILE A 121 15.20 -6.12 0.13
C ILE A 121 16.38 -5.36 0.75
N ALA A 122 16.38 -4.02 0.68
CA ALA A 122 17.56 -3.24 1.09
C ALA A 122 17.65 -3.02 2.60
N GLN A 123 16.51 -2.90 3.29
CA GLN A 123 16.42 -2.50 4.69
C GLN A 123 15.26 -3.20 5.40
N ARG A 124 15.41 -4.52 5.57
CA ARG A 124 14.42 -5.40 6.21
C ARG A 124 13.92 -4.88 7.57
N CYS A 125 14.74 -4.13 8.31
CA CYS A 125 14.38 -3.54 9.60
C CYS A 125 13.13 -2.63 9.54
N TRP A 126 12.85 -1.99 8.40
CA TRP A 126 11.63 -1.19 8.25
C TRP A 126 10.37 -2.06 8.17
N VAL A 127 10.45 -3.22 7.51
CA VAL A 127 9.36 -4.20 7.46
C VAL A 127 9.13 -4.78 8.85
N ASP A 128 10.21 -5.16 9.53
CA ASP A 128 10.17 -5.70 10.90
C ASP A 128 9.50 -4.70 11.85
N ARG A 129 9.91 -3.42 11.77
CA ARG A 129 9.32 -2.34 12.56
C ARG A 129 7.85 -2.12 12.23
N TYR A 130 7.48 -2.10 10.94
CA TYR A 130 6.09 -1.90 10.53
C TYR A 130 5.17 -2.99 11.10
N TYR A 131 5.57 -4.27 11.01
CA TYR A 131 4.79 -5.35 11.61
C TYR A 131 4.73 -5.30 13.12
N HIS A 132 5.80 -4.84 13.79
CA HIS A 132 5.79 -4.67 15.24
C HIS A 132 4.77 -3.63 15.72
N LEU A 133 4.46 -2.60 14.92
CA LEU A 133 3.44 -1.61 15.27
C LEU A 133 2.06 -2.23 15.53
N PHE A 134 1.71 -3.30 14.81
CA PHE A 134 0.43 -3.99 14.98
C PHE A 134 0.30 -4.70 16.34
N GLN A 135 1.42 -4.98 17.02
CA GLN A 135 1.42 -5.53 18.37
C GLN A 135 1.22 -4.45 19.45
N GLN A 136 1.46 -3.19 19.10
CA GLN A 136 1.39 -2.04 20.01
C GLN A 136 0.07 -1.28 19.90
N ALA A 137 -0.56 -1.30 18.73
CA ALA A 137 -1.75 -0.51 18.45
C ALA A 137 -3.04 -1.13 19.03
N PRO A 138 -3.99 -0.31 19.53
CA PRO A 138 -5.29 -0.78 20.01
C PRO A 138 -6.23 -1.07 18.83
N LEU A 139 -6.08 -2.25 18.21
CA LEU A 139 -6.75 -2.58 16.93
C LEU A 139 -8.29 -2.53 17.01
N ASP A 140 -8.89 -2.87 18.16
CA ASP A 140 -10.34 -2.80 18.36
C ASP A 140 -10.84 -1.34 18.45
N GLU A 141 -10.04 -0.45 19.03
CA GLU A 141 -10.34 0.99 19.05
C GLU A 141 -10.19 1.62 17.67
N ILE A 142 -9.20 1.17 16.88
CA ILE A 142 -9.05 1.56 15.47
C ILE A 142 -10.32 1.19 14.70
N GLU A 143 -10.82 -0.04 14.86
CA GLU A 143 -12.08 -0.47 14.23
C GLU A 143 -13.25 0.43 14.61
N ALA A 144 -13.43 0.70 15.91
CA ALA A 144 -14.49 1.60 16.38
C ALA A 144 -14.37 3.01 15.77
N CYS A 145 -13.15 3.54 15.66
CA CYS A 145 -12.89 4.83 15.02
C CYS A 145 -13.24 4.82 13.52
N VAL A 146 -12.83 3.78 12.79
CA VAL A 146 -13.11 3.65 11.35
C VAL A 146 -14.62 3.50 11.11
N ASN A 147 -15.33 2.74 11.93
CA ASN A 147 -16.79 2.62 11.86
C ASN A 147 -17.47 3.98 12.06
N ARG A 148 -16.99 4.79 13.01
CA ARG A 148 -17.48 6.15 13.25
C ARG A 148 -17.17 7.11 12.09
N ILE A 149 -15.95 7.06 11.54
CA ILE A 149 -15.54 7.90 10.39
C ILE A 149 -16.37 7.55 9.15
N THR A 150 -16.59 6.26 8.88
CA THR A 150 -17.30 5.80 7.68
C THR A 150 -18.82 5.86 7.82
N GLY A 151 -19.34 5.89 9.04
CA GLY A 151 -20.76 5.74 9.34
C GLY A 151 -21.30 4.35 8.98
N LYS A 152 -20.43 3.36 8.79
CA LYS A 152 -20.79 1.98 8.42
C LYS A 152 -20.18 1.00 9.40
N PRO A 153 -20.96 0.09 10.00
CA PRO A 153 -20.41 -0.90 10.90
C PRO A 153 -19.63 -1.97 10.14
N SER A 154 -18.51 -2.39 10.74
CA SER A 154 -17.74 -3.58 10.37
C SER A 154 -17.10 -4.14 11.62
N ASP A 155 -17.21 -5.45 11.81
CA ASP A 155 -16.64 -6.24 12.91
C ASP A 155 -15.41 -7.07 12.45
N ARG A 156 -14.94 -6.81 11.23
CA ARG A 156 -13.85 -7.57 10.57
C ARG A 156 -12.55 -6.78 10.44
N ILE A 157 -12.49 -5.51 10.85
CA ILE A 157 -11.32 -4.65 10.66
C ILE A 157 -10.19 -5.12 11.59
N ALA A 158 -10.44 -5.19 12.89
CA ALA A 158 -9.41 -5.55 13.88
C ALA A 158 -8.80 -6.92 13.56
N ASP A 159 -9.65 -7.90 13.28
CA ASP A 159 -9.27 -9.26 12.87
C ASP A 159 -8.45 -9.29 11.57
N THR A 160 -8.79 -8.46 10.60
CA THR A 160 -8.03 -8.37 9.35
C THR A 160 -6.66 -7.75 9.56
N LEU A 161 -6.56 -6.72 10.42
CA LEU A 161 -5.27 -6.12 10.79
C LEU A 161 -4.38 -7.13 11.55
N ARG A 162 -4.96 -7.93 12.47
CA ARG A 162 -4.23 -9.02 13.14
C ARG A 162 -3.73 -10.05 12.13
N ARG A 163 -4.60 -10.53 11.22
CA ARG A 163 -4.22 -11.49 10.18
C ARG A 163 -3.14 -10.94 9.23
N PHE A 164 -3.22 -9.66 8.87
CA PHE A 164 -2.19 -8.99 8.08
C PHE A 164 -0.84 -9.05 8.79
N ALA A 165 -0.81 -8.69 10.08
CA ALA A 165 0.40 -8.70 10.89
C ALA A 165 0.98 -10.09 11.10
N THR A 166 0.15 -11.13 11.25
CA THR A 166 0.64 -12.51 11.41
C THR A 166 1.07 -13.16 10.10
N THR A 167 0.44 -12.80 8.97
CA THR A 167 0.78 -13.37 7.66
C THR A 167 2.13 -12.84 7.15
N GLN A 168 2.47 -11.60 7.52
CA GLN A 168 3.72 -10.94 7.15
C GLN A 168 4.05 -10.98 5.64
N PHE A 169 3.04 -10.85 4.78
CA PHE A 169 3.21 -11.08 3.34
C PHE A 169 4.11 -10.08 2.62
N LEU A 170 4.49 -8.94 3.23
CA LEU A 170 5.41 -8.00 2.58
C LEU A 170 6.78 -8.65 2.31
N TYR A 171 7.18 -9.66 3.08
CA TYR A 171 8.37 -10.45 2.77
C TYR A 171 8.20 -11.30 1.51
N ASP A 172 6.97 -11.63 1.10
CA ASP A 172 6.73 -12.38 -0.14
C ASP A 172 7.07 -11.53 -1.37
N TYR A 173 7.11 -10.19 -1.24
CA TYR A 173 7.43 -9.31 -2.36
C TYR A 173 8.90 -9.40 -2.80
N THR A 174 9.78 -10.00 -1.98
CA THR A 174 11.20 -10.16 -2.29
C THR A 174 11.49 -11.39 -3.14
N ASP A 175 10.53 -12.30 -3.30
CA ASP A 175 10.64 -13.52 -4.09
C ASP A 175 9.67 -13.45 -5.27
N ASP A 176 10.16 -13.62 -6.51
CA ASP A 176 9.33 -13.40 -7.69
C ASP A 176 8.21 -14.44 -7.86
N THR A 177 8.40 -15.67 -7.36
CA THR A 177 7.36 -16.70 -7.37
C THR A 177 6.23 -16.31 -6.43
N LYS A 178 6.58 -15.87 -5.21
CA LYS A 178 5.58 -15.44 -4.23
C LYS A 178 4.97 -14.09 -4.60
N LEU A 179 5.72 -13.18 -5.23
CA LEU A 179 5.19 -11.93 -5.76
C LEU A 179 4.14 -12.20 -6.84
N LEU A 180 4.39 -13.11 -7.77
CA LEU A 180 3.40 -13.54 -8.76
C LEU A 180 2.15 -14.13 -8.08
N MET A 181 2.34 -14.99 -7.08
CA MET A 181 1.23 -15.53 -6.29
C MET A 181 0.38 -14.40 -5.67
N ARG A 182 1.01 -13.38 -5.07
CA ARG A 182 0.30 -12.23 -4.48
C ARG A 182 -0.41 -11.37 -5.53
N LEU A 183 0.20 -11.14 -6.70
CA LEU A 183 -0.47 -10.49 -7.82
C LEU A 183 -1.71 -11.27 -8.26
N ASN A 184 -1.61 -12.60 -8.39
CA ASN A 184 -2.74 -13.45 -8.78
C ASN A 184 -3.87 -13.48 -7.75
N GLN A 185 -3.57 -13.29 -6.45
CA GLN A 185 -4.61 -13.06 -5.43
C GLN A 185 -5.36 -11.75 -5.67
N VAL A 186 -4.68 -10.69 -6.14
CA VAL A 186 -5.33 -9.43 -6.53
C VAL A 186 -6.16 -9.63 -7.80
N MET A 187 -5.63 -10.30 -8.82
CA MET A 187 -6.34 -10.62 -10.07
C MET A 187 -7.66 -11.36 -9.79
N ALA A 188 -7.60 -12.43 -8.98
CA ALA A 188 -8.78 -13.20 -8.61
C ALA A 188 -9.84 -12.33 -7.89
N ARG A 189 -9.42 -11.40 -7.03
CA ARG A 189 -10.33 -10.50 -6.30
C ARG A 189 -11.10 -9.56 -7.22
N VAL A 190 -10.48 -9.13 -8.32
CA VAL A 190 -11.13 -8.25 -9.31
C VAL A 190 -11.78 -9.02 -10.47
N GLY A 191 -11.78 -10.35 -10.42
CA GLY A 191 -12.40 -11.22 -11.43
C GLY A 191 -11.62 -11.29 -12.74
N LEU A 192 -10.29 -11.13 -12.69
CA LEU A 192 -9.41 -11.28 -13.84
C LEU A 192 -8.66 -12.63 -13.77
N ASP A 193 -8.24 -13.11 -14.94
CA ASP A 193 -7.46 -14.35 -15.07
C ASP A 193 -6.09 -14.23 -14.39
N GLN A 194 -5.54 -15.39 -14.03
CA GLN A 194 -4.20 -15.47 -13.45
C GLN A 194 -3.14 -15.10 -14.49
N LEU A 195 -2.14 -14.35 -14.03
CA LEU A 195 -0.97 -13.99 -14.81
C LEU A 195 -0.11 -15.23 -15.06
N PRO A 196 0.39 -15.41 -16.30
CA PRO A 196 1.20 -16.57 -16.67
C PRO A 196 2.64 -16.48 -16.14
N GLU A 197 3.36 -17.60 -16.15
CA GLU A 197 4.78 -17.69 -15.78
C GLU A 197 5.70 -16.76 -16.60
N ALA A 198 5.29 -16.40 -17.82
CA ALA A 198 5.99 -15.39 -18.62
C ALA A 198 6.10 -14.03 -17.90
N VAL A 199 5.10 -13.66 -17.08
CA VAL A 199 5.15 -12.45 -16.25
C VAL A 199 6.17 -12.64 -15.13
N GLN A 200 6.22 -13.82 -14.49
CA GLN A 200 7.20 -14.11 -13.43
C GLN A 200 8.64 -13.89 -13.90
N ARG A 201 8.99 -14.38 -15.08
CA ARG A 201 10.33 -14.22 -15.67
C ARG A 201 10.71 -12.76 -15.95
N TRP A 202 9.72 -11.88 -16.08
CA TRP A 202 9.90 -10.46 -16.31
C TRP A 202 9.95 -9.62 -15.02
N LEU A 203 9.50 -10.16 -13.88
CA LEU A 203 9.50 -9.43 -12.60
C LEU A 203 10.87 -8.87 -12.19
N PRO A 204 12.02 -9.54 -12.43
CA PRO A 204 13.34 -8.96 -12.14
C PRO A 204 13.61 -7.64 -12.90
N GLU A 205 13.21 -7.57 -14.17
CA GLU A 205 13.37 -6.36 -15.00
C GLU A 205 12.49 -5.23 -14.47
N ALA A 206 11.21 -5.52 -14.21
CA ALA A 206 10.28 -4.55 -13.62
C ALA A 206 10.77 -4.02 -12.26
N ARG A 207 11.35 -4.90 -11.44
CA ARG A 207 11.94 -4.55 -10.13
C ARG A 207 13.12 -3.59 -10.29
N ALA A 208 14.01 -3.85 -11.25
CA ALA A 208 15.15 -2.96 -11.53
C ALA A 208 14.67 -1.57 -11.97
N GLU A 209 13.66 -1.49 -12.85
CA GLU A 209 13.09 -0.22 -13.31
C GLU A 209 12.46 0.59 -12.17
N VAL A 210 11.65 -0.05 -11.31
CA VAL A 210 11.06 0.63 -10.15
C VAL A 210 12.13 1.06 -9.15
N ARG A 211 13.18 0.26 -8.95
CA ARG A 211 14.32 0.63 -8.08
C ARG A 211 15.07 1.84 -8.63
N GLN A 212 15.37 1.89 -9.93
CA GLN A 212 16.08 3.01 -10.54
C GLN A 212 15.30 4.33 -10.45
N ASN A 213 13.96 4.25 -10.42
CA ASN A 213 13.07 5.40 -10.36
C ASN A 213 12.52 5.67 -8.94
N HIS A 214 13.05 5.02 -7.91
CA HIS A 214 12.47 5.01 -6.56
C HIS A 214 12.24 6.41 -5.98
N ASP A 215 13.27 7.25 -5.95
CA ASP A 215 13.19 8.58 -5.33
C ASP A 215 12.20 9.48 -6.08
N GLN A 216 12.19 9.39 -7.41
CA GLN A 216 11.25 10.14 -8.25
C GLN A 216 9.80 9.68 -8.03
N LEU A 217 9.59 8.38 -7.82
CA LEU A 217 8.29 7.81 -7.52
C LEU A 217 7.75 8.23 -6.16
N LEU A 218 8.60 8.55 -5.17
CA LEU A 218 8.16 8.83 -3.79
C LEU A 218 8.23 10.30 -3.37
N SER A 219 9.15 11.09 -3.90
CA SER A 219 9.37 12.48 -3.43
C SER A 219 9.54 13.52 -4.53
N GLY A 220 9.70 13.11 -5.79
CA GLY A 220 10.08 14.02 -6.87
C GLY A 220 11.47 14.63 -6.66
N SER A 221 11.89 15.55 -7.52
CA SER A 221 13.26 16.07 -7.56
C SER A 221 13.56 17.30 -6.70
N GLU A 222 12.58 17.87 -5.99
CA GLU A 222 12.68 19.24 -5.45
C GLU A 222 12.67 19.37 -3.92
N LYS A 223 12.45 18.29 -3.14
CA LYS A 223 12.40 18.35 -1.67
C LYS A 223 13.15 17.20 -0.99
N PRO A 224 13.69 17.40 0.24
CA PRO A 224 14.26 16.32 1.04
C PRO A 224 13.22 15.23 1.31
N SER A 225 13.53 14.01 0.86
CA SER A 225 12.62 12.87 0.95
C SER A 225 12.16 12.60 2.39
N ALA A 226 10.85 12.39 2.56
CA ALA A 226 10.28 11.94 3.82
C ALA A 226 10.56 10.47 4.13
N TYR A 227 10.97 9.75 3.10
CA TYR A 227 11.30 8.35 3.17
C TYR A 227 12.75 8.16 3.60
N PRO A 228 13.07 7.07 4.31
CA PRO A 228 14.45 6.67 4.54
C PRO A 228 15.19 6.50 3.21
N PRO A 229 16.46 6.92 3.10
CA PRO A 229 17.23 6.72 1.88
C PRO A 229 17.40 5.22 1.61
N LEU A 230 17.36 4.80 0.34
CA LEU A 230 17.45 3.39 -0.08
C LEU A 230 18.85 2.88 -0.40
#